data_AF-A0L8W1-F1
#
_entry.id   AF-A0L8W1-F1
#
_cell.length_a   1.000
_cell.length_b   1.000
_cell.length_c   1.000
_cell.angle_alpha   90.00
_cell.angle_beta   90.00
_cell.angle_gamma   90.00
#
_symmetry.space_group_name_H-M   'P 1'
#
loop_
_entity.id
_entity.type
_entity.pdbx_description
1 polymer ?
#
loop_
_entity_poly.entity_id
_entity_poly.type
_entity_poly.pdbx_seq_one_letter_code
_entity_poly.pdbx_strand_id
1 'polypeptide(L)'
;MLNFRSIGTRILVLVGLAVLVGLLVQMFFFLRHQENGIMAQNERTMGVLAHSVSQSLQTVMLSGQADEAQQFANDLAKVPGIVDFRIYRLDGHAAFSDNTTIQKVNQKLDNPEAFLLHSDRQAVDARLPIAADHIQEILQKGTLPKYTTDASGVPTLTYWSRIDTSDQCQACHMEEEKARGVLCLTTTLDAVHNDIQETRYGAVIIMILALLVVFLLTYLLIKSSVVRPIKDVSNAMDRISKGDWEQNVPETGNDELAHMARTFNRMIGELKNTYRGLESEQNKLQTIIRSAKEGMIVTNPDGDVVLVNPSAERILGKTDDEIRGEGFFQLIDDPDYIRTFLETGGFEMPETVVYKQRVLNLYVRSIKDDHGEPIGSAALILDVTDEKRLEQQLRELSTTDGLTKLINRRRMDELLDEELKRAVRYGLNLSILLLDVDHFKKFNDTYGHEQGDHVLIALAAEMKSYFRNIDYPCRYGGEEFFVILPNTDADGAIKVADRLRERVAEKEVDGLRVTISIGVASYPDLSITRPDAMVRAADSALYVAKEQGRNKVVYASEAKQTPH
;
A
#
# COMPACT_ATOMS: atom_id res chain seq x y z
N MET A 1 -2.25 35.77 26.01
CA MET A 1 -2.32 34.30 25.79
C MET A 1 -1.30 33.92 24.72
N LEU A 2 -0.19 33.28 25.08
CA LEU A 2 0.79 32.79 24.11
C LEU A 2 0.14 31.68 23.26
N ASN A 3 0.02 31.92 21.95
CA ASN A 3 -0.70 31.02 21.06
C ASN A 3 0.24 29.90 20.58
N PHE A 4 0.37 28.84 21.39
CA PHE A 4 1.19 27.68 21.06
C PHE A 4 0.53 26.87 19.94
N ARG A 5 1.08 27.00 18.72
CA ARG A 5 0.54 26.41 17.48
C ARG A 5 0.82 24.90 17.32
N SER A 6 1.80 24.33 18.02
CA SER A 6 2.14 22.90 17.89
C SER A 6 1.83 22.12 19.17
N ILE A 7 1.32 20.89 19.02
CA ILE A 7 1.05 19.99 20.15
C ILE A 7 2.32 19.76 20.99
N GLY A 8 3.49 19.62 20.33
CA GLY A 8 4.77 19.47 21.01
C GLY A 8 5.15 20.64 21.92
N THR A 9 4.85 21.89 21.52
CA THR A 9 5.12 23.05 22.38
C THR A 9 4.20 23.10 23.60
N ARG A 10 2.94 22.65 23.46
CA ARG A 10 2.00 22.56 24.59
C ARG A 10 2.43 21.52 25.61
N ILE A 11 2.86 20.34 25.16
CA ILE A 11 3.38 19.27 26.03
C ILE A 11 4.63 19.76 26.76
N LEU A 12 5.57 20.39 26.04
CA LEU A 12 6.80 20.93 26.64
C LEU A 12 6.51 21.95 27.75
N VAL A 13 5.55 22.85 27.51
CA VAL A 13 5.16 23.88 28.50
C VAL A 13 4.52 23.23 29.72
N LEU A 14 3.63 22.25 29.55
CA LEU A 14 2.99 21.55 30.66
C LEU A 14 4.00 20.77 31.54
N VAL A 15 4.88 19.99 30.91
CA VAL A 15 5.92 19.23 31.63
C VAL A 15 6.91 20.20 32.30
N GLY A 16 7.33 21.24 31.60
CA GLY A 16 8.22 22.27 32.14
C GLY A 16 7.63 22.99 33.35
N LEU A 17 6.32 23.30 33.31
CA LEU A 17 5.61 23.91 34.44
C LEU A 17 5.56 22.98 35.66
N ALA A 18 5.23 21.69 35.45
CA ALA A 18 5.17 20.71 36.53
C ALA A 18 6.52 20.53 37.23
N VAL A 19 7.61 20.44 36.45
CA VAL A 19 8.97 20.34 36.99
C VAL A 19 9.36 21.61 37.74
N LEU A 20 9.06 22.80 37.19
CA LEU A 20 9.33 24.08 37.84
C LEU A 20 8.66 24.15 39.23
N VAL A 21 7.39 23.79 39.32
CA VAL A 21 6.66 23.77 40.59
C VAL A 21 7.31 22.80 41.58
N GLY A 22 7.67 21.59 41.14
CA GLY A 22 8.35 20.61 41.99
C GLY A 22 9.69 21.12 42.55
N LEU A 23 10.52 21.74 41.69
CA LEU A 23 11.80 22.33 42.10
C LEU A 23 11.64 23.49 43.08
N LEU A 24 10.64 24.35 42.89
CA LEU A 24 10.34 25.45 43.81
C LEU A 24 9.93 24.95 45.20
N VAL A 25 9.10 23.90 45.26
CA VAL A 25 8.70 23.26 46.53
C VAL A 25 9.92 22.64 47.22
N GLN A 26 10.74 21.88 46.49
CA GLN A 26 11.94 21.27 47.06
C GLN A 26 12.93 22.32 47.57
N MET A 27 13.12 23.43 46.84
CA MET A 27 13.96 24.55 47.26
C MET A 27 13.44 25.18 48.56
N PHE A 28 12.13 25.40 48.67
CA PHE A 28 11.54 25.94 49.88
C PHE A 28 11.83 25.07 51.11
N PHE A 29 11.66 23.75 50.99
CA PHE A 29 11.99 22.82 52.08
C PHE A 29 13.49 22.79 52.39
N PHE A 30 14.35 22.84 51.37
CA PHE A 30 15.80 22.85 51.55
C PHE A 30 16.27 24.09 52.31
N LEU A 31 15.81 25.29 51.90
CA LEU A 31 16.15 26.55 52.58
C LEU A 31 15.70 26.52 54.04
N ARG A 32 14.46 26.08 54.30
CA ARG A 32 13.92 25.97 55.66
C ARG A 32 14.71 24.97 56.51
N HIS A 33 15.16 23.87 55.91
CA HIS A 33 16.00 22.88 56.59
C HIS A 33 17.39 23.45 56.92
N GLN A 34 18.02 24.15 55.98
CA GLN A 34 19.33 24.80 56.18
C GLN A 34 19.26 25.88 57.26
N GLU A 35 18.27 26.76 57.21
CA GLU A 35 18.06 27.82 58.22
C GLU A 35 17.92 27.23 59.63
N ASN A 36 17.06 26.22 59.79
CA ASN A 36 16.91 25.50 61.05
C ASN A 36 18.23 24.82 61.49
N GLY A 37 18.98 24.28 60.55
CA GLY A 37 20.28 23.64 60.80
C GLY A 37 21.33 24.62 61.32
N ILE A 38 21.44 25.80 60.69
CA ILE A 38 22.36 26.87 61.08
C ILE A 38 21.99 27.38 62.48
N MET A 39 20.70 27.63 62.74
CA MET A 39 20.22 28.07 64.05
C MET A 39 20.52 27.04 65.15
N ALA A 40 20.21 25.77 64.90
CA ALA A 40 20.51 24.68 65.84
C ALA A 40 22.01 24.45 66.04
N GLN A 41 22.85 24.74 65.04
CA GLN A 41 24.30 24.73 65.18
C GLN A 41 24.78 25.89 66.06
N ASN A 42 24.24 27.09 65.86
CA ASN A 42 24.57 28.25 66.69
C ASN A 42 24.18 28.02 68.15
N GLU A 43 22.98 27.48 68.41
CA GLU A 43 22.56 27.09 69.78
C GLU A 43 23.51 26.06 70.41
N ARG A 44 23.94 25.03 69.66
CA ARG A 44 24.92 24.05 70.14
C ARG A 44 26.27 24.69 70.46
N THR A 45 26.77 25.58 69.60
CA THR A 45 28.00 26.34 69.85
C THR A 45 27.86 27.18 71.12
N MET A 46 26.73 27.88 71.30
CA MET A 46 26.45 28.62 72.53
C MET A 46 26.41 27.72 73.76
N GLY A 47 25.83 26.53 73.65
CA GLY A 47 25.83 25.53 74.72
C GLY A 47 27.24 25.07 75.12
N VAL A 48 28.11 24.80 74.14
CA VAL A 48 29.51 24.44 74.40
C VAL A 48 30.25 25.60 75.05
N LEU A 49 30.09 26.83 74.54
CA LEU A 49 30.70 28.02 75.13
C LEU A 49 30.24 28.24 76.57
N ALA A 50 28.92 28.17 76.82
CA ALA A 50 28.35 28.29 78.16
C ALA A 50 28.94 27.26 79.13
N HIS A 51 29.08 26.00 78.68
CA HIS A 51 29.69 24.94 79.49
C HIS A 51 31.18 25.22 79.78
N SER A 52 31.97 25.58 78.76
CA SER A 52 33.40 25.90 78.91
C SER A 52 33.63 27.11 79.82
N VAL A 53 32.78 28.13 79.72
CA VAL A 53 32.79 29.31 80.59
C VAL A 53 32.46 28.93 82.02
N SER A 54 31.43 28.11 82.24
CA SER A 54 31.07 27.61 83.57
C SER A 54 32.21 26.80 84.21
N GLN A 55 32.89 25.94 83.45
CA GLN A 55 34.05 25.16 83.94
C GLN A 55 35.26 26.05 84.24
N SER A 56 35.54 27.03 83.39
CA SER A 56 36.64 27.98 83.58
C SER A 56 36.40 28.82 84.83
N LEU A 57 35.18 29.34 85.01
CA LEU A 57 34.78 30.06 86.21
C LEU A 57 34.92 29.19 87.45
N GLN A 58 34.46 27.94 87.42
CA GLN A 58 34.64 27.02 88.53
C GLN A 58 36.13 26.85 88.90
N THR A 59 37.01 26.73 87.89
CA THR A 59 38.45 26.59 88.09
C THR A 59 39.06 27.84 88.74
N VAL A 60 38.68 29.03 88.28
CA VAL A 60 39.13 30.31 88.86
C VAL A 60 38.57 30.51 90.28
N MET A 61 37.34 30.08 90.55
CA MET A 61 36.78 30.14 91.90
C MET A 61 37.53 29.24 92.88
N LEU A 62 37.92 28.04 92.43
CA LEU A 62 38.64 27.07 93.26
C LEU A 62 40.10 27.48 93.55
N SER A 63 40.69 28.39 92.78
CA SER A 63 42.02 28.95 93.10
C SER A 63 42.00 29.92 94.28
N GLY A 64 40.81 30.29 94.78
CA GLY A 64 40.66 31.19 95.91
C GLY A 64 40.68 32.68 95.53
N GLN A 65 40.73 33.01 94.24
CA GLN A 65 40.90 34.38 93.75
C GLN A 65 39.59 34.93 93.17
N ALA A 66 38.68 35.37 94.05
CA ALA A 66 37.37 35.90 93.66
C ALA A 66 37.45 37.11 92.69
N ASP A 67 38.53 37.89 92.74
CA ASP A 67 38.78 39.01 91.82
C ASP A 67 39.06 38.56 90.39
N GLU A 68 39.80 37.47 90.22
CA GLU A 68 40.12 36.93 88.90
C GLU A 68 38.86 36.42 88.20
N ALA A 69 37.89 35.89 88.95
CA ALA A 69 36.63 35.42 88.38
C ALA A 69 35.76 36.57 87.87
N GLN A 70 35.77 37.73 88.56
CA GLN A 70 35.05 38.92 88.12
C GLN A 70 35.73 39.56 86.91
N GLN A 71 37.06 39.61 86.91
CA GLN A 71 37.83 40.05 85.76
C GLN A 71 37.59 39.15 84.55
N PHE A 72 37.56 37.83 84.74
CA PHE A 72 37.23 36.85 83.71
C PHE A 72 35.82 37.09 83.12
N ALA A 73 34.80 37.33 83.96
CA ALA A 73 33.46 37.65 83.49
C ALA A 73 33.41 38.97 82.70
N ASN A 74 34.11 40.01 83.16
CA ASN A 74 34.19 41.31 82.48
C ASN A 74 34.96 41.23 81.15
N ASP A 75 36.02 40.43 81.08
CA ASP A 75 36.81 40.28 79.86
C ASP A 75 36.06 39.43 78.83
N LEU A 76 35.28 38.44 79.27
CA LEU A 76 34.39 37.68 78.39
C LEU A 76 33.28 38.56 77.79
N ALA A 77 32.75 39.52 78.56
CA ALA A 77 31.78 40.49 78.06
C ALA A 77 32.34 41.46 76.98
N LYS A 78 33.67 41.57 76.84
CA LYS A 78 34.34 42.40 75.83
C LYS A 78 34.69 41.64 74.54
N VAL A 79 34.48 40.32 74.50
CA VAL A 79 34.79 39.50 73.33
C VAL A 79 33.89 39.91 72.15
N PRO A 80 34.45 40.13 70.94
CA PRO A 80 33.66 40.50 69.76
C PRO A 80 32.52 39.50 69.50
N GLY A 81 31.30 40.02 69.35
CA GLY A 81 30.08 39.23 69.12
C GLY A 81 29.26 38.95 70.39
N ILE A 82 29.84 39.07 71.59
CA ILE A 82 29.09 39.01 72.86
C ILE A 82 28.52 40.40 73.17
N VAL A 83 27.20 40.49 73.26
CA VAL A 83 26.44 41.72 73.55
C VAL A 83 26.24 41.91 75.05
N ASP A 84 25.99 40.82 75.76
CA ASP A 84 25.81 40.83 77.23
C ASP A 84 26.26 39.47 77.79
N PHE A 85 27.01 39.52 78.88
CA PHE A 85 27.41 38.33 79.63
C PHE A 85 27.22 38.58 81.12
N ARG A 86 26.42 37.75 81.78
CA ARG A 86 26.10 37.90 83.21
C ARG A 86 25.89 36.55 83.86
N ILE A 87 26.13 36.52 85.16
CA ILE A 87 25.80 35.37 86.00
C ILE A 87 24.78 35.85 87.01
N TYR A 88 23.70 35.10 87.15
CA TYR A 88 22.63 35.40 88.08
C TYR A 88 22.60 34.35 89.18
N ARG A 89 22.39 34.81 90.41
CA ARG A 89 22.05 33.96 91.54
C ARG A 89 20.62 33.44 91.38
N LEU A 90 20.28 32.43 92.18
CA LEU A 90 18.92 31.86 92.20
C LEU A 90 17.85 32.85 92.68
N ASP A 91 18.25 33.91 93.38
CA ASP A 91 17.38 35.03 93.79
C ASP A 91 17.12 36.05 92.67
N GLY A 92 17.72 35.85 91.48
CA GLY A 92 17.56 36.70 90.31
C GLY A 92 18.42 37.95 90.27
N HIS A 93 19.26 38.17 91.28
CA HIS A 93 20.27 39.23 91.24
C HIS A 93 21.55 38.76 90.54
N ALA A 94 22.26 39.69 89.92
CA ALA A 94 23.57 39.40 89.35
C ALA A 94 24.54 38.91 90.45
N ALA A 95 25.35 37.92 90.11
CA ALA A 95 26.50 37.50 90.89
C ALA A 95 27.65 38.49 90.67
N PHE A 96 28.54 38.62 91.66
CA PHE A 96 29.72 39.50 91.65
C PHE A 96 29.47 41.01 91.64
N SER A 97 28.21 41.45 91.49
CA SER A 97 27.82 42.86 91.63
C SER A 97 27.77 43.33 93.08
N ASP A 98 27.72 42.41 94.04
CA ASP A 98 27.73 42.68 95.48
C ASP A 98 28.61 41.67 96.24
N ASN A 99 28.72 41.85 97.56
CA ASN A 99 29.46 40.95 98.45
C ASN A 99 28.63 39.78 98.98
N THR A 100 27.36 39.61 98.57
CA THR A 100 26.45 38.63 99.18
C THR A 100 26.92 37.19 98.99
N THR A 101 27.46 36.85 97.81
CA THR A 101 28.02 35.51 97.56
C THR A 101 29.24 35.23 98.44
N ILE A 102 30.16 36.21 98.57
CA ILE A 102 31.38 36.10 99.39
C ILE A 102 31.02 35.95 100.87
N GLN A 103 30.09 36.76 101.37
CA GLN A 103 29.60 36.68 102.74
C GLN A 103 29.02 35.30 103.08
N LYS A 104 28.20 34.73 102.18
CA LYS A 104 27.65 33.37 102.35
C LYS A 104 28.73 32.28 102.38
N VAL A 105 29.78 32.42 101.55
CA VAL A 105 30.92 31.48 101.51
C VAL A 105 31.78 31.60 102.76
N ASN A 106 32.19 32.81 103.16
CA ASN A 106 32.97 33.05 104.38
C ASN A 106 32.25 32.55 105.64
N GLN A 107 30.93 32.76 105.70
CA GLN A 107 30.10 32.23 106.77
C GLN A 107 30.10 30.70 106.79
N LYS A 108 30.00 30.04 105.63
CA LYS A 108 30.05 28.57 105.55
C LYS A 108 31.41 28.01 105.98
N LEU A 109 32.50 28.66 105.57
CA LEU A 109 33.86 28.27 105.91
C LEU A 109 34.24 28.59 107.37
N ASP A 110 33.33 29.19 108.14
CA ASP A 110 33.55 29.71 109.51
C ASP A 110 34.82 30.58 109.61
N ASN A 111 35.09 31.34 108.54
CA ASN A 111 36.25 32.21 108.42
C ASN A 111 35.85 33.51 107.71
N PRO A 112 35.60 34.60 108.47
CA PRO A 112 35.14 35.87 107.91
C PRO A 112 36.15 36.55 106.97
N GLU A 113 37.42 36.12 106.98
CA GLU A 113 38.50 36.63 106.13
C GLU A 113 38.95 35.64 105.04
N ALA A 114 38.25 34.51 104.85
CA ALA A 114 38.60 33.50 103.83
C ALA A 114 38.66 34.11 102.42
N PHE A 115 37.74 35.03 102.13
CA PHE A 115 37.73 35.84 100.92
C PHE A 115 37.48 37.31 101.30
N LEU A 116 38.25 38.23 100.72
CA LEU A 116 38.15 39.65 101.04
C LEU A 116 36.83 40.25 100.53
N LEU A 117 36.20 41.09 101.37
CA LEU A 117 35.04 41.88 100.96
C LEU A 117 35.48 43.12 100.17
N HIS A 118 34.78 43.41 99.09
CA HIS A 118 35.13 44.51 98.19
C HIS A 118 34.36 45.77 98.55
N SER A 119 35.07 46.83 98.95
CA SER A 119 34.47 48.10 99.40
C SER A 119 33.83 48.93 98.28
N ASP A 120 34.26 48.70 97.05
CA ASP A 120 33.75 49.27 95.79
C ASP A 120 32.45 48.60 95.31
N ARG A 121 32.09 47.43 95.87
CA ARG A 121 30.84 46.72 95.57
C ARG A 121 29.69 47.24 96.45
N GLN A 122 29.19 48.43 96.15
CA GLN A 122 27.85 48.84 96.59
C GLN A 122 26.81 48.23 95.65
N ALA A 123 25.58 48.03 96.12
CA ALA A 123 24.46 47.48 95.34
C ALA A 123 24.12 48.41 94.15
N VAL A 124 24.93 48.35 93.10
CA VAL A 124 24.73 49.10 91.86
C VAL A 124 23.61 48.39 91.11
N ASP A 125 22.54 49.15 90.94
CA ASP A 125 21.33 48.92 90.15
C ASP A 125 21.52 47.87 89.03
N ALA A 126 21.34 46.60 89.41
CA ALA A 126 21.28 45.50 88.46
C ALA A 126 20.00 45.71 87.66
N ARG A 127 20.12 46.15 86.40
CA ARG A 127 19.01 46.18 85.43
C ARG A 127 18.08 44.99 85.70
N LEU A 128 16.85 45.30 86.13
CA LEU A 128 15.73 44.43 86.52
C LEU A 128 16.07 42.95 86.79
N PRO A 129 15.83 42.41 88.01
CA PRO A 129 16.02 40.99 88.27
C PRO A 129 15.26 40.18 87.22
N ILE A 130 15.89 39.11 86.74
CA ILE A 130 15.20 38.18 85.83
C ILE A 130 13.96 37.70 86.56
N ALA A 131 12.81 37.70 85.87
CA ALA A 131 11.58 37.16 86.43
C ALA A 131 11.85 35.76 87.04
N ALA A 132 11.43 35.56 88.29
CA ALA A 132 11.66 34.32 89.03
C ALA A 132 11.18 33.08 88.23
N ASP A 133 10.11 33.25 87.45
CA ASP A 133 9.55 32.24 86.55
C ASP A 133 10.56 31.75 85.50
N HIS A 134 11.38 32.64 84.92
CA HIS A 134 12.41 32.23 83.95
C HIS A 134 13.53 31.44 84.62
N ILE A 135 13.93 31.80 85.84
CA ILE A 135 14.96 31.06 86.59
C ILE A 135 14.46 29.65 86.89
N GLN A 136 13.20 29.51 87.32
CA GLN A 136 12.60 28.20 87.58
C GLN A 136 12.52 27.34 86.32
N GLU A 137 12.17 27.93 85.17
CA GLU A 137 12.16 27.22 83.89
C GLU A 137 13.57 26.74 83.48
N ILE A 138 14.59 27.59 83.64
CA ILE A 138 15.99 27.23 83.34
C ILE A 138 16.49 26.15 84.30
N LEU A 139 16.13 26.22 85.58
CA LEU A 139 16.49 25.19 86.57
C LEU A 139 15.90 23.82 86.23
N GLN A 140 14.70 23.78 85.63
CA GLN A 140 14.04 22.55 85.19
C GLN A 140 14.59 22.03 83.85
N LYS A 141 14.70 22.89 82.83
CA LYS A 141 15.10 22.50 81.46
C LYS A 141 16.62 22.41 81.27
N GLY A 142 17.41 23.00 82.17
CA GLY A 142 18.87 23.07 82.11
C GLY A 142 19.38 24.21 81.22
N THR A 143 18.75 24.41 80.05
CA THR A 143 19.07 25.52 79.14
C THR A 143 17.80 26.13 78.54
N LEU A 144 17.89 27.40 78.15
CA LEU A 144 16.79 28.12 77.50
C LEU A 144 17.36 29.11 76.48
N PRO A 145 17.33 28.79 75.17
CA PRO A 145 17.65 29.77 74.14
C PRO A 145 16.47 30.71 73.90
N LYS A 146 16.72 32.02 73.77
CA LYS A 146 15.70 33.04 73.47
C LYS A 146 16.19 33.97 72.36
N TYR A 147 15.38 34.07 71.30
CA TYR A 147 15.62 34.96 70.17
C TYR A 147 14.89 36.27 70.42
N THR A 148 15.63 37.38 70.43
CA THR A 148 15.09 38.72 70.62
C THR A 148 15.71 39.71 69.64
N THR A 149 15.16 40.90 69.59
CA THR A 149 15.80 42.03 68.92
C THR A 149 16.24 43.00 70.01
N ASP A 150 17.49 43.44 69.95
CA ASP A 150 18.01 44.42 70.89
C ASP A 150 17.39 45.82 70.64
N ALA A 151 17.69 46.77 71.52
CA ALA A 151 17.15 48.13 71.44
C ALA A 151 17.58 48.90 70.17
N SER A 152 18.61 48.43 69.46
CA SER A 152 19.10 49.01 68.21
C SER A 152 18.50 48.37 66.95
N GLY A 153 17.69 47.32 67.11
CA GLY A 153 17.07 46.59 66.00
C GLY A 153 17.87 45.38 65.52
N VAL A 154 18.99 45.03 66.19
CA VAL A 154 19.84 43.91 65.82
C VAL A 154 19.27 42.61 66.41
N PRO A 155 19.12 41.53 65.62
CA PRO A 155 18.68 40.25 66.14
C PRO A 155 19.77 39.63 67.04
N THR A 156 19.37 39.16 68.21
CA THR A 156 20.25 38.59 69.23
C THR A 156 19.74 37.24 69.71
N LEU A 157 20.65 36.34 70.05
CA LEU A 157 20.35 35.11 70.77
C LEU A 157 20.84 35.24 72.20
N THR A 158 19.92 35.23 73.17
CA THR A 158 20.24 35.08 74.58
C THR A 158 20.14 33.62 74.95
N TYR A 159 21.29 33.02 75.25
CA TYR A 159 21.43 31.66 75.70
C TYR A 159 21.55 31.62 77.22
N TRP A 160 20.56 30.99 77.87
CA TRP A 160 20.56 30.78 79.31
C TRP A 160 21.01 29.35 79.64
N SER A 161 21.92 29.20 80.59
CA SER A 161 22.42 27.89 81.02
C SER A 161 22.53 27.80 82.53
N ARG A 162 22.03 26.71 83.11
CA ARG A 162 22.20 26.40 84.53
C ARG A 162 23.66 26.10 84.84
N ILE A 163 24.18 26.70 85.91
CA ILE A 163 25.50 26.37 86.46
C ILE A 163 25.29 25.25 87.48
N ASP A 164 25.69 24.03 87.13
CA ASP A 164 25.55 22.85 87.98
C ASP A 164 26.53 22.87 89.16
N THR A 165 26.09 22.35 90.31
CA THR A 165 26.94 22.16 91.47
C THR A 165 27.80 20.91 91.29
N SER A 166 29.13 21.04 91.30
CA SER A 166 30.04 19.88 91.40
C SER A 166 30.38 19.54 92.85
N ASP A 167 30.96 18.35 93.08
CA ASP A 167 31.42 17.91 94.41
C ASP A 167 32.41 18.91 95.03
N GLN A 168 33.33 19.46 94.22
CA GLN A 168 34.27 20.50 94.66
C GLN A 168 33.59 21.82 95.07
N CYS A 169 32.45 22.19 94.48
CA CYS A 169 31.70 23.38 94.87
C CYS A 169 31.10 23.25 96.28
N GLN A 170 30.88 22.01 96.76
CA GLN A 170 30.38 21.78 98.12
C GLN A 170 31.42 22.13 99.20
N ALA A 171 32.70 22.21 98.86
CA ALA A 171 33.74 22.66 99.79
C ALA A 171 33.49 24.11 100.26
N CYS A 172 32.98 24.98 99.39
CA CYS A 172 32.77 26.40 99.67
C CYS A 172 31.27 26.82 99.75
N HIS A 173 30.35 26.07 99.14
CA HIS A 173 28.92 26.42 99.05
C HIS A 173 28.00 25.34 99.64
N MET A 174 26.86 25.72 100.23
CA MET A 174 25.92 24.83 100.97
C MET A 174 25.42 23.63 100.11
N GLU A 175 25.20 22.46 100.74
CA GLU A 175 24.85 21.19 100.06
C GLU A 175 23.45 21.16 99.42
N GLU A 176 22.51 21.98 99.88
CA GLU A 176 21.08 21.85 99.53
C GLU A 176 20.72 22.33 98.10
N GLU A 177 21.63 22.99 97.39
CA GLU A 177 21.35 23.57 96.07
C GLU A 177 21.97 22.76 94.92
N LYS A 178 21.12 22.18 94.07
CA LYS A 178 21.53 21.45 92.85
C LYS A 178 22.16 22.33 91.75
N ALA A 179 22.03 23.64 91.86
CA ALA A 179 22.58 24.62 90.92
C ALA A 179 23.11 25.84 91.67
N ARG A 180 24.16 26.49 91.16
CA ARG A 180 24.78 27.68 91.79
C ARG A 180 24.32 29.00 91.23
N GLY A 181 23.68 28.96 90.07
CA GLY A 181 23.18 30.14 89.40
C GLY A 181 22.83 29.85 87.96
N VAL A 182 22.57 30.92 87.22
CA VAL A 182 22.23 30.90 85.81
C VAL A 182 23.20 31.79 85.06
N LEU A 183 23.83 31.22 84.04
CA LEU A 183 24.64 31.93 83.06
C LEU A 183 23.74 32.55 82.00
N CYS A 184 23.93 33.84 81.73
CA CYS A 184 23.35 34.57 80.61
C CYS A 184 24.44 34.91 79.61
N LEU A 185 24.30 34.45 78.38
CA LEU A 185 25.16 34.82 77.27
C LEU A 185 24.30 35.33 76.11
N THR A 186 24.40 36.62 75.79
CA THR A 186 23.74 37.21 74.63
C THR A 186 24.75 37.46 73.52
N THR A 187 24.49 36.91 72.34
CA THR A 187 25.32 37.10 71.13
C THR A 187 24.52 37.76 70.01
N THR A 188 25.21 38.48 69.12
CA THR A 188 24.61 39.03 67.88
C THR A 188 24.33 37.90 66.89
N LEU A 189 23.20 37.94 66.19
CA LEU A 189 22.89 37.02 65.09
C LEU A 189 23.29 37.57 63.72
N ASP A 190 24.02 38.68 63.62
CA ASP A 190 24.41 39.28 62.34
C ASP A 190 25.28 38.34 61.48
N ALA A 191 26.26 37.67 62.09
CA ALA A 191 27.07 36.68 61.39
C ALA A 191 26.21 35.51 60.89
N VAL A 192 25.29 35.02 61.75
CA VAL A 192 24.33 33.95 61.41
C VAL A 192 23.39 34.39 60.28
N HIS A 193 22.95 35.65 60.29
CA HIS A 193 22.11 36.20 59.23
C HIS A 193 22.86 36.26 57.91
N ASN A 194 24.12 36.70 57.92
CA ASN A 194 24.97 36.72 56.73
C ASN A 194 25.20 35.31 56.18
N ASP A 195 25.46 34.32 57.03
CA ASP A 195 25.61 32.92 56.62
C ASP A 195 24.33 32.38 55.96
N ILE A 196 23.15 32.72 56.51
CA ILE A 196 21.85 32.37 55.93
C ILE A 196 21.65 33.06 54.57
N GLN A 197 22.02 34.33 54.44
CA GLN A 197 21.93 35.07 53.18
C GLN A 197 22.84 34.47 52.11
N GLU A 198 24.09 34.18 52.43
CA GLU A 198 25.05 33.58 51.51
C GLU A 198 24.58 32.20 51.05
N THR A 199 24.14 31.36 51.99
CA THR A 199 23.54 30.04 51.70
C THR A 199 22.33 30.18 50.80
N ARG A 200 21.46 31.17 51.02
CA ARG A 200 20.28 31.44 50.20
C ARG A 200 20.65 31.84 48.78
N TYR A 201 21.62 32.73 48.59
CA TYR A 201 22.09 33.12 47.26
C TYR A 201 22.69 31.93 46.50
N GLY A 202 23.55 31.14 47.16
CA GLY A 202 24.11 29.92 46.58
C GLY A 202 23.03 28.92 46.15
N ALA A 203 22.02 28.71 47.00
CA ALA A 203 20.90 27.83 46.69
C ALA A 203 20.10 28.31 45.46
N VAL A 204 19.81 29.61 45.35
CA VAL A 204 19.10 30.17 44.19
C VAL A 204 19.88 29.95 42.88
N ILE A 205 21.20 30.15 42.89
CA ILE A 205 22.04 29.92 41.71
C ILE A 205 22.00 28.44 41.30
N ILE A 206 22.16 27.53 42.25
CA ILE A 206 22.08 26.08 42.00
C ILE A 206 20.72 25.70 41.42
N MET A 207 19.62 26.28 41.90
CA MET A 207 18.28 26.02 41.37
C MET A 207 18.12 26.51 39.93
N ILE A 208 18.62 27.72 39.60
CA ILE A 208 18.56 28.22 38.23
C ILE A 208 19.32 27.29 37.30
N LEU A 209 20.53 26.86 37.69
CA LEU A 209 21.32 25.90 36.91
C LEU A 209 20.61 24.55 36.76
N ALA A 210 20.06 24.01 37.84
CA ALA A 210 19.30 22.76 37.81
C ALA A 210 18.08 22.88 36.88
N LEU A 211 17.37 24.01 36.92
CA LEU A 211 16.21 24.25 36.07
C LEU A 211 16.59 24.34 34.59
N LEU A 212 17.69 25.03 34.26
CA LEU A 212 18.20 25.10 32.89
C LEU A 212 18.59 23.71 32.36
N VAL A 213 19.24 22.89 33.19
CA VAL A 213 19.62 21.52 32.82
C VAL A 213 18.39 20.65 32.59
N VAL A 214 17.40 20.68 33.50
CA VAL A 214 16.19 19.88 33.33
C VAL A 214 15.37 20.37 32.13
N PHE A 215 15.29 21.68 31.90
CA PHE A 215 14.64 22.23 30.71
C PHE A 215 15.33 21.79 29.42
N LEU A 216 16.67 21.81 29.38
CA LEU A 216 17.44 21.33 28.24
C LEU A 216 17.22 19.83 27.99
N LEU A 217 17.28 19.00 29.04
CA LEU A 217 17.08 17.56 28.93
C LEU A 217 15.66 17.22 28.47
N THR A 218 14.64 17.82 29.08
CA THR A 218 13.23 17.64 28.69
C THR A 218 12.99 18.11 27.26
N TYR A 219 13.58 19.23 26.84
CA TYR A 219 13.54 19.68 25.46
C TYR A 219 14.16 18.68 24.49
N LEU A 220 15.36 18.17 24.79
CA LEU A 220 16.04 17.19 23.94
C LEU A 220 15.23 15.89 23.82
N LEU A 221 14.72 15.38 24.95
CA LEU A 221 13.90 14.17 25.00
C LEU A 221 12.60 14.33 24.20
N ILE A 222 11.83 15.40 24.44
CA ILE A 222 10.57 15.65 23.71
C ILE A 222 10.84 15.87 22.22
N LYS A 223 11.93 16.59 21.88
CA LYS A 223 12.30 16.83 20.48
C LYS A 223 12.63 15.54 19.73
N SER A 224 13.40 14.63 20.34
CA SER A 224 13.78 13.37 19.70
C SER A 224 12.67 12.32 19.74
N SER A 225 11.94 12.21 20.85
CA SER A 225 10.98 11.14 21.08
C SER A 225 9.58 11.44 20.54
N VAL A 226 9.20 12.72 20.40
CA VAL A 226 7.82 13.10 20.04
C VAL A 226 7.79 13.99 18.81
N VAL A 227 8.52 15.11 18.82
CA VAL A 227 8.38 16.14 17.77
C VAL A 227 8.93 15.67 16.42
N ARG A 228 10.11 15.03 16.40
CA ARG A 228 10.71 14.52 15.17
C ARG A 228 9.85 13.42 14.51
N PRO A 229 9.48 12.32 15.19
CA PRO A 229 8.66 11.27 14.59
C PRO A 229 7.33 11.76 14.02
N ILE A 230 6.62 12.62 14.75
CA ILE A 230 5.35 13.20 14.26
C ILE A 230 5.58 14.02 12.98
N LYS A 231 6.65 14.81 12.93
CA LYS A 231 7.00 15.60 11.75
C LYS A 231 7.38 14.71 10.57
N ASP A 232 8.09 13.61 10.81
CA ASP A 232 8.49 12.66 9.77
C ASP A 232 7.27 11.98 9.14
N VAL A 233 6.32 11.50 9.95
CA VAL A 233 5.05 10.95 9.45
C VAL A 233 4.25 12.01 8.66
N SER A 234 4.11 13.22 9.22
CA SER A 234 3.36 14.30 8.56
C SER A 234 3.96 14.70 7.22
N ASN A 235 5.29 14.78 7.13
CA ASN A 235 5.97 15.10 5.87
C ASN A 235 5.83 13.96 4.85
N ALA A 236 5.90 12.70 5.30
CA ALA A 236 5.68 11.55 4.44
C ALA A 236 4.26 11.55 3.86
N MET A 237 3.25 11.85 4.68
CA MET A 237 1.85 12.00 4.23
C MET A 237 1.70 13.08 3.14
N ASP A 238 2.27 14.27 3.33
CA ASP A 238 2.19 15.36 2.33
C ASP A 238 2.88 14.97 1.01
N ARG A 239 4.03 14.31 1.07
CA ARG A 239 4.76 13.87 -0.13
C ARG A 239 4.05 12.76 -0.90
N ILE A 240 3.48 11.80 -0.18
CA ILE A 240 2.68 10.72 -0.77
C ILE A 240 1.45 11.30 -1.48
N SER A 241 0.79 12.31 -0.90
CA SER A 241 -0.32 13.01 -1.58
C SER A 241 0.10 13.69 -2.88
N LYS A 242 1.40 13.97 -3.06
CA LYS A 242 2.01 14.55 -4.27
C LYS A 242 2.60 13.49 -5.21
N GLY A 243 2.42 12.20 -4.92
CA GLY A 243 2.84 11.09 -5.78
C GLY A 243 4.24 10.52 -5.52
N ASP A 244 4.91 10.90 -4.42
CA ASP A 244 6.21 10.31 -4.03
C ASP A 244 5.99 9.09 -3.11
N TRP A 245 6.04 7.89 -3.70
CA TRP A 245 5.70 6.60 -3.06
C TRP A 245 6.90 5.76 -2.62
N GLU A 246 8.12 6.30 -2.67
CA GLU A 246 9.36 5.55 -2.36
C GLU A 246 9.88 5.79 -0.93
N GLN A 247 9.23 6.68 -0.18
CA GLN A 247 9.65 7.04 1.17
C GLN A 247 8.99 6.17 2.22
N ASN A 248 9.79 5.68 3.17
CA ASN A 248 9.30 5.04 4.39
C ASN A 248 9.54 5.97 5.58
N VAL A 249 8.60 5.95 6.52
CA VAL A 249 8.78 6.64 7.79
C VAL A 249 9.68 5.78 8.70
N PRO A 250 10.70 6.37 9.35
CA PRO A 250 11.53 5.64 10.31
C PRO A 250 10.73 5.05 11.47
N GLU A 251 10.91 3.76 11.73
CA GLU A 251 10.24 3.03 12.81
C GLU A 251 11.08 3.03 14.09
N THR A 252 11.38 4.22 14.62
CA THR A 252 12.19 4.35 15.83
C THR A 252 11.33 4.21 17.08
N GLY A 253 11.68 3.25 17.95
CA GLY A 253 11.01 3.04 19.24
C GLY A 253 9.99 1.91 19.24
N ASN A 254 9.30 1.73 20.37
CA ASN A 254 8.31 0.67 20.58
C ASN A 254 7.01 1.20 21.20
N ASP A 255 6.73 2.48 20.97
CA ASP A 255 5.55 3.20 21.46
C ASP A 255 4.44 3.32 20.39
N GLU A 256 3.40 4.08 20.70
CA GLU A 256 2.28 4.35 19.79
C GLU A 256 2.71 5.10 18.53
N LEU A 257 3.76 5.93 18.60
CA LEU A 257 4.30 6.63 17.43
C LEU A 257 5.01 5.65 16.48
N ALA A 258 5.79 4.71 17.03
CA ALA A 258 6.39 3.64 16.24
C ALA A 258 5.32 2.70 15.64
N HIS A 259 4.24 2.40 16.38
CA HIS A 259 3.10 1.65 15.85
C HIS A 259 2.39 2.39 14.71
N MET A 260 2.20 3.70 14.83
CA MET A 260 1.65 4.54 13.77
C MET A 260 2.55 4.54 12.52
N ALA A 261 3.87 4.68 12.69
CA ALA A 261 4.84 4.61 11.58
C ALA A 261 4.79 3.25 10.85
N ARG A 262 4.79 2.14 11.60
CA ARG A 262 4.62 0.77 11.05
C ARG A 262 3.32 0.62 10.26
N THR A 263 2.21 1.06 10.84
CA THR A 263 0.89 0.96 10.21
C THR A 263 0.82 1.81 8.95
N PHE A 264 1.41 3.01 8.99
CA PHE A 264 1.52 3.89 7.85
C PHE A 264 2.35 3.24 6.73
N ASN A 265 3.54 2.73 7.03
CA ASN A 265 4.38 2.04 6.04
C ASN A 265 3.67 0.84 5.42
N ARG A 266 2.93 0.04 6.21
CA ARG A 266 2.13 -1.09 5.71
C ARG A 266 1.05 -0.63 4.74
N MET A 267 0.27 0.38 5.11
CA MET A 267 -0.78 0.96 4.25
C MET A 267 -0.21 1.48 2.94
N ILE A 268 0.95 2.15 2.97
CA ILE A 268 1.63 2.63 1.75
C ILE A 268 2.10 1.47 0.88
N GLY A 269 2.62 0.39 1.48
CA GLY A 269 2.95 -0.83 0.76
C GLY A 269 1.74 -1.45 0.07
N GLU A 270 0.61 -1.56 0.77
CA GLU A 270 -0.65 -2.07 0.20
C GLU A 270 -1.15 -1.18 -0.95
N LEU A 271 -1.17 0.14 -0.77
CA LEU A 271 -1.63 1.07 -1.80
C LEU A 271 -0.75 1.04 -3.04
N LYS A 272 0.58 0.97 -2.86
CA LYS A 272 1.56 0.81 -3.96
C LYS A 272 1.34 -0.47 -4.74
N ASN A 273 1.03 -1.57 -4.04
CA ASN A 273 0.72 -2.85 -4.68
C ASN A 273 -0.60 -2.78 -5.46
N THR A 274 -1.64 -2.16 -4.90
CA THR A 274 -2.91 -1.94 -5.60
C THR A 274 -2.73 -1.10 -6.86
N TYR A 275 -1.99 0.01 -6.77
CA TYR A 275 -1.73 0.88 -7.92
C TYR A 275 -0.94 0.15 -9.01
N ARG A 276 0.15 -0.55 -8.64
CA ARG A 276 0.91 -1.38 -9.58
C ARG A 276 0.08 -2.50 -10.17
N GLY A 277 -0.82 -3.09 -9.38
CA GLY A 277 -1.78 -4.09 -9.84
C GLY A 277 -2.69 -3.53 -10.92
N LEU A 278 -3.29 -2.36 -10.67
CA LEU A 278 -4.16 -1.67 -11.62
C LEU A 278 -3.42 -1.26 -12.91
N GLU A 279 -2.22 -0.69 -12.78
CA GLU A 279 -1.38 -0.33 -13.92
C GLU A 279 -0.95 -1.56 -14.74
N SER A 280 -0.59 -2.66 -14.07
CA SER A 280 -0.29 -3.94 -14.72
C SER A 280 -1.49 -4.49 -15.48
N GLU A 281 -2.69 -4.40 -14.90
CA GLU A 281 -3.93 -4.86 -15.52
C GLU A 281 -4.32 -4.00 -16.72
N GLN A 282 -4.22 -2.67 -16.62
CA GLN A 282 -4.39 -1.76 -17.76
C GLN A 282 -3.39 -2.05 -18.88
N ASN A 283 -2.11 -2.22 -18.55
CA ASN A 283 -1.07 -2.54 -19.54
C ASN A 283 -1.32 -3.89 -20.21
N LYS A 284 -1.80 -4.90 -19.47
CA LYS A 284 -2.19 -6.20 -20.04
C LYS A 284 -3.34 -6.05 -21.04
N LEU A 285 -4.42 -5.37 -20.65
CA LEU A 285 -5.57 -5.13 -21.53
C LEU A 285 -5.16 -4.36 -22.79
N GLN A 286 -4.37 -3.30 -22.64
CA GLN A 286 -3.86 -2.51 -23.76
C GLN A 286 -2.98 -3.35 -24.69
N THR A 287 -2.14 -4.23 -24.15
CA THR A 287 -1.30 -5.13 -24.95
C THR A 287 -2.16 -6.12 -25.74
N ILE A 288 -3.17 -6.74 -25.11
CA ILE A 288 -4.10 -7.66 -25.77
C ILE A 288 -4.80 -6.95 -26.92
N ILE A 289 -5.40 -5.78 -26.68
CA ILE A 289 -6.15 -5.01 -27.68
C ILE A 289 -5.25 -4.61 -28.86
N ARG A 290 -4.02 -4.15 -28.60
CA ARG A 290 -3.09 -3.72 -29.67
C ARG A 290 -2.52 -4.89 -30.47
N SER A 291 -2.41 -6.07 -29.85
CA SER A 291 -1.90 -7.29 -30.51
C SER A 291 -2.97 -8.09 -31.26
N ALA A 292 -4.26 -7.82 -31.03
CA ALA A 292 -5.37 -8.46 -31.72
C ALA A 292 -5.27 -8.24 -33.23
N LYS A 293 -5.56 -9.28 -34.01
CA LYS A 293 -5.50 -9.24 -35.48
C LYS A 293 -6.79 -8.70 -36.09
N GLU A 294 -7.88 -8.81 -35.36
CA GLU A 294 -9.17 -8.23 -35.68
C GLU A 294 -9.15 -6.72 -35.48
N GLY A 295 -9.87 -6.00 -36.32
CA GLY A 295 -10.10 -4.58 -36.11
C GLY A 295 -11.07 -4.37 -34.95
N MET A 296 -10.68 -3.59 -33.95
CA MET A 296 -11.53 -3.27 -32.80
C MET A 296 -11.75 -1.77 -32.73
N ILE A 297 -13.01 -1.38 -32.65
CA ILE A 297 -13.42 0.01 -32.49
C ILE A 297 -14.47 0.07 -31.38
N VAL A 298 -14.27 0.95 -30.39
CA VAL A 298 -15.21 1.15 -29.28
C VAL A 298 -15.64 2.60 -29.24
N THR A 299 -16.91 2.85 -28.97
CA THR A 299 -17.50 4.18 -28.80
C THR A 299 -18.03 4.38 -27.39
N ASN A 300 -18.17 5.64 -26.98
CA ASN A 300 -18.98 6.05 -25.82
C ASN A 300 -20.50 5.97 -26.15
N PRO A 301 -21.40 6.30 -25.20
CA PRO A 301 -22.85 6.34 -25.45
C PRO A 301 -23.27 7.38 -26.49
N ASP A 302 -22.52 8.47 -26.61
CA ASP A 302 -22.77 9.56 -27.55
C ASP A 302 -22.35 9.21 -29.00
N GLY A 303 -21.67 8.08 -29.20
CA GLY A 303 -21.20 7.58 -30.49
C GLY A 303 -19.78 8.02 -30.88
N ASP A 304 -19.08 8.74 -30.00
CA ASP A 304 -17.68 9.12 -30.22
C ASP A 304 -16.75 7.92 -30.04
N VAL A 305 -15.83 7.76 -30.97
CA VAL A 305 -14.84 6.68 -30.94
C VAL A 305 -13.84 6.94 -29.80
N VAL A 306 -13.82 6.04 -28.82
CA VAL A 306 -12.90 6.09 -27.67
C VAL A 306 -11.66 5.22 -27.88
N LEU A 307 -11.78 4.13 -28.64
CA LEU A 307 -10.69 3.19 -28.87
C LEU A 307 -10.70 2.69 -30.30
N VAL A 308 -9.52 2.70 -30.94
CA VAL A 308 -9.23 2.03 -32.20
C VAL A 308 -7.94 1.26 -32.01
N ASN A 309 -7.93 -0.03 -32.38
CA ASN A 309 -6.70 -0.80 -32.35
C ASN A 309 -5.93 -0.71 -33.69
N PRO A 310 -4.61 -1.01 -33.71
CA PRO A 310 -3.80 -0.90 -34.92
C PRO A 310 -4.26 -1.81 -36.07
N SER A 311 -4.98 -2.89 -35.77
CA SER A 311 -5.53 -3.78 -36.79
C SER A 311 -6.74 -3.17 -37.50
N ALA A 312 -7.57 -2.38 -36.82
CA ALA A 312 -8.66 -1.64 -37.44
C ALA A 312 -8.12 -0.63 -38.45
N GLU A 313 -7.06 0.11 -38.09
CA GLU A 313 -6.40 1.04 -39.01
C GLU A 313 -5.89 0.32 -40.27
N ARG A 314 -5.25 -0.85 -40.10
CA ARG A 314 -4.70 -1.64 -41.20
C ARG A 314 -5.77 -2.25 -42.11
N ILE A 315 -6.88 -2.71 -41.55
CA ILE A 315 -7.99 -3.34 -42.30
C ILE A 315 -8.76 -2.28 -43.08
N LEU A 316 -9.09 -1.16 -42.44
CA LEU A 316 -9.87 -0.08 -43.05
C LEU A 316 -9.02 0.84 -43.95
N GLY A 317 -7.71 0.84 -43.74
CA GLY A 317 -6.76 1.73 -44.41
C GLY A 317 -7.05 3.20 -44.08
N LYS A 318 -7.37 3.47 -42.81
CA LYS A 318 -7.63 4.79 -42.22
C LYS A 318 -6.83 4.89 -40.92
N THR A 319 -6.35 6.06 -40.57
CA THR A 319 -5.68 6.32 -39.28
C THR A 319 -6.67 6.45 -38.13
N ASP A 320 -6.22 6.30 -36.87
CA ASP A 320 -7.04 6.53 -35.67
C ASP A 320 -7.71 7.91 -35.71
N ASP A 321 -6.98 8.95 -36.11
CA ASP A 321 -7.50 10.32 -36.21
C ASP A 321 -8.61 10.45 -37.28
N GLU A 322 -8.45 9.82 -38.44
CA GLU A 322 -9.48 9.79 -39.49
C GLU A 322 -10.72 9.03 -39.04
N ILE A 323 -10.54 7.88 -38.38
CA ILE A 323 -11.64 7.07 -37.85
C ILE A 323 -12.43 7.83 -36.77
N ARG A 324 -11.72 8.54 -35.88
CA ARG A 324 -12.36 9.40 -34.86
C ARG A 324 -13.07 10.60 -35.48
N GLY A 325 -12.51 11.18 -36.55
CA GLY A 325 -13.06 12.36 -37.22
C GLY A 325 -14.29 12.09 -38.07
N GLU A 326 -14.33 10.95 -38.77
CA GLU A 326 -15.46 10.53 -39.62
C GLU A 326 -16.60 9.90 -38.78
N GLY A 327 -16.26 9.40 -37.59
CA GLY A 327 -17.20 8.79 -36.65
C GLY A 327 -17.53 7.32 -36.97
N PHE A 328 -17.96 6.59 -35.94
CA PHE A 328 -18.22 5.14 -35.99
C PHE A 328 -19.19 4.71 -37.10
N PHE A 329 -20.12 5.58 -37.49
CA PHE A 329 -21.15 5.27 -38.47
C PHE A 329 -20.69 5.40 -39.93
N GLN A 330 -19.56 6.07 -40.22
CA GLN A 330 -19.03 6.24 -41.58
C GLN A 330 -17.87 5.28 -41.90
N LEU A 331 -17.72 4.22 -41.09
CA LEU A 331 -16.65 3.23 -41.27
C LEU A 331 -16.81 2.42 -42.57
N ILE A 332 -18.03 2.31 -43.10
CA ILE A 332 -18.41 1.55 -44.31
C ILE A 332 -19.33 2.43 -45.16
N ASP A 333 -19.44 2.11 -46.46
CA ASP A 333 -20.10 2.92 -47.50
C ASP A 333 -21.63 3.17 -47.27
N ASP A 334 -22.26 2.61 -46.22
CA ASP A 334 -23.67 2.85 -45.86
C ASP A 334 -23.85 3.24 -44.37
N PRO A 335 -23.93 4.54 -44.05
CA PRO A 335 -24.02 5.03 -42.66
C PRO A 335 -25.38 4.83 -41.97
N ASP A 336 -26.47 4.76 -42.74
CA ASP A 336 -27.84 4.62 -42.19
C ASP A 336 -28.09 3.18 -41.69
N TYR A 337 -27.34 2.22 -42.23
CA TYR A 337 -27.37 0.83 -41.83
C TYR A 337 -26.77 0.62 -40.43
N ILE A 338 -25.68 1.27 -40.03
CA ILE A 338 -25.13 1.05 -38.67
C ILE A 338 -26.02 1.70 -37.58
N ARG A 339 -26.61 2.85 -37.89
CA ARG A 339 -27.45 3.63 -36.96
C ARG A 339 -28.73 2.90 -36.55
N THR A 340 -29.46 2.37 -37.53
CA THR A 340 -30.73 1.66 -37.30
C THR A 340 -30.55 0.38 -36.47
N PHE A 341 -29.34 -0.20 -36.43
CA PHE A 341 -29.07 -1.50 -35.83
C PHE A 341 -28.56 -1.43 -34.38
N LEU A 342 -27.89 -0.33 -34.01
CA LEU A 342 -27.60 -0.06 -32.59
C LEU A 342 -28.89 0.16 -31.80
N GLU A 343 -29.93 0.68 -32.44
CA GLU A 343 -31.27 0.84 -31.87
C GLU A 343 -31.98 -0.52 -31.65
N THR A 344 -31.64 -1.55 -32.43
CA THR A 344 -32.23 -2.91 -32.31
C THR A 344 -31.40 -3.92 -31.49
N GLY A 345 -30.23 -3.53 -30.97
CA GLY A 345 -29.44 -4.36 -30.04
C GLY A 345 -28.27 -5.17 -30.63
N GLY A 346 -27.85 -4.89 -31.86
CA GLY A 346 -26.70 -5.52 -32.53
C GLY A 346 -27.05 -6.73 -33.40
N PHE A 347 -26.02 -7.38 -33.99
CA PHE A 347 -26.20 -8.54 -34.85
C PHE A 347 -25.96 -9.88 -34.09
N GLU A 348 -26.86 -10.85 -34.23
CA GLU A 348 -26.62 -12.25 -33.78
C GLU A 348 -25.61 -12.98 -34.69
N MET A 349 -25.53 -12.58 -35.95
CA MET A 349 -24.66 -13.16 -36.99
C MET A 349 -23.81 -12.04 -37.61
N PRO A 350 -22.55 -12.30 -37.99
CA PRO A 350 -21.75 -11.27 -38.65
C PRO A 350 -22.39 -10.80 -39.94
N GLU A 351 -22.30 -9.50 -40.19
CA GLU A 351 -22.60 -8.97 -41.51
C GLU A 351 -21.35 -9.06 -42.39
N THR A 352 -21.49 -9.68 -43.55
CA THR A 352 -20.40 -9.81 -44.53
C THR A 352 -20.48 -8.67 -45.54
N VAL A 353 -19.49 -7.78 -45.53
CA VAL A 353 -19.37 -6.68 -46.49
C VAL A 353 -18.11 -6.83 -47.34
N VAL A 354 -18.15 -6.31 -48.56
CA VAL A 354 -16.97 -6.20 -49.41
C VAL A 354 -16.47 -4.77 -49.36
N TYR A 355 -15.26 -4.56 -48.86
CA TYR A 355 -14.66 -3.23 -48.72
C TYR A 355 -13.21 -3.25 -49.21
N LYS A 356 -12.86 -2.33 -50.13
CA LYS A 356 -11.52 -2.24 -50.76
C LYS A 356 -10.93 -3.60 -51.18
N GLN A 357 -11.72 -4.42 -51.88
CA GLN A 357 -11.36 -5.78 -52.36
C GLN A 357 -11.13 -6.83 -51.25
N ARG A 358 -11.51 -6.54 -50.01
CA ARG A 358 -11.52 -7.48 -48.89
C ARG A 358 -12.94 -7.91 -48.56
N VAL A 359 -13.09 -9.13 -48.05
CA VAL A 359 -14.33 -9.64 -47.48
C VAL A 359 -14.24 -9.49 -45.97
N LEU A 360 -15.05 -8.62 -45.40
CA LEU A 360 -15.03 -8.28 -43.98
C LEU A 360 -16.29 -8.79 -43.29
N ASN A 361 -16.11 -9.45 -42.15
CA ASN A 361 -17.20 -9.78 -41.24
C ASN A 361 -17.24 -8.76 -40.11
N LEU A 362 -18.39 -8.15 -39.91
CA LEU A 362 -18.62 -7.11 -38.91
C LEU A 362 -19.50 -7.64 -37.79
N TYR A 363 -19.02 -7.51 -36.57
CA TYR A 363 -19.78 -7.79 -35.35
C TYR A 363 -19.92 -6.50 -34.57
N VAL A 364 -21.14 -6.04 -34.35
CA VAL A 364 -21.42 -4.83 -33.60
C VAL A 364 -22.30 -5.16 -32.40
N ARG A 365 -21.91 -4.68 -31.21
CA ARG A 365 -22.64 -4.92 -29.97
C ARG A 365 -22.62 -3.71 -29.06
N SER A 366 -23.73 -3.43 -28.40
CA SER A 366 -23.78 -2.43 -27.33
C SER A 366 -23.10 -2.95 -26.06
N ILE A 367 -22.25 -2.13 -25.45
CA ILE A 367 -21.66 -2.35 -24.13
C ILE A 367 -22.62 -1.75 -23.10
N LYS A 368 -22.95 -2.51 -22.06
CA LYS A 368 -23.86 -2.10 -20.99
C LYS A 368 -23.16 -2.16 -19.64
N ASP A 369 -23.58 -1.33 -18.70
CA ASP A 369 -23.17 -1.45 -17.30
C ASP A 369 -23.90 -2.58 -16.57
N ASP A 370 -23.58 -2.77 -15.28
CA ASP A 370 -24.21 -3.78 -14.40
C ASP A 370 -25.72 -3.55 -14.18
N HIS A 371 -26.23 -2.36 -14.53
CA HIS A 371 -27.64 -2.00 -14.45
C HIS A 371 -28.37 -2.18 -15.78
N GLY A 372 -27.65 -2.53 -16.86
CA GLY A 372 -28.19 -2.74 -18.19
C GLY A 372 -28.30 -1.48 -19.04
N GLU A 373 -27.77 -0.34 -18.55
CA GLU A 373 -27.74 0.92 -19.29
C GLU A 373 -26.59 0.90 -20.31
N PRO A 374 -26.81 1.36 -21.55
CA PRO A 374 -25.79 1.38 -22.59
C PRO A 374 -24.69 2.40 -22.25
N ILE A 375 -23.47 1.91 -22.05
CA ILE A 375 -22.27 2.73 -21.80
C ILE A 375 -21.40 2.91 -23.05
N GLY A 376 -21.79 2.31 -24.18
CA GLY A 376 -21.09 2.44 -25.45
C GLY A 376 -21.43 1.34 -26.43
N SER A 377 -20.64 1.25 -27.51
CA SER A 377 -20.73 0.18 -28.50
C SER A 377 -19.35 -0.31 -28.91
N ALA A 378 -19.22 -1.60 -29.23
CA ALA A 378 -18.01 -2.19 -29.77
C ALA A 378 -18.29 -2.80 -31.14
N ALA A 379 -17.45 -2.46 -32.12
CA ALA A 379 -17.35 -3.15 -33.39
C ALA A 379 -16.08 -4.00 -33.44
N LEU A 380 -16.23 -5.23 -33.91
CA LEU A 380 -15.16 -6.15 -34.26
C LEU A 380 -15.21 -6.41 -35.77
N ILE A 381 -14.08 -6.25 -36.45
CA ILE A 381 -13.94 -6.36 -37.90
C ILE A 381 -12.96 -7.50 -38.20
N LEU A 382 -13.45 -8.58 -38.81
CA LEU A 382 -12.63 -9.71 -39.23
C LEU A 382 -12.42 -9.67 -40.73
N ASP A 383 -11.18 -9.74 -41.18
CA ASP A 383 -10.85 -9.94 -42.59
C ASP A 383 -10.84 -11.44 -42.91
N VAL A 384 -11.84 -11.90 -43.66
CA VAL A 384 -12.04 -13.32 -44.04
C VAL A 384 -11.75 -13.57 -45.52
N THR A 385 -11.04 -12.65 -46.17
CA THR A 385 -10.77 -12.71 -47.62
C THR A 385 -10.06 -14.01 -48.01
N ASP A 386 -9.00 -14.37 -47.31
CA ASP A 386 -8.21 -15.58 -47.61
C ASP A 386 -8.99 -16.87 -47.31
N GLU A 387 -9.75 -16.87 -46.21
CA GLU A 387 -10.60 -18.00 -45.84
C GLU A 387 -11.67 -18.26 -46.91
N LYS A 388 -12.37 -17.21 -47.36
CA LYS A 388 -13.37 -17.31 -48.44
C LYS A 388 -12.76 -17.74 -49.76
N ARG A 389 -11.55 -17.28 -50.07
CA ARG A 389 -10.82 -17.70 -51.28
C ARG A 389 -10.42 -19.17 -51.21
N LEU A 390 -9.92 -19.62 -50.06
CA LEU A 390 -9.54 -21.02 -49.86
C LEU A 390 -10.76 -21.94 -49.86
N GLU A 391 -11.86 -21.54 -49.22
CA GLU A 391 -13.14 -22.24 -49.26
C GLU A 391 -13.61 -22.46 -50.70
N GLN A 392 -13.54 -21.42 -51.53
CA GLN A 392 -13.87 -21.49 -52.95
C GLN A 392 -12.92 -22.44 -53.72
N GLN A 393 -11.61 -22.37 -53.48
CA GLN A 393 -10.63 -23.26 -54.12
C GLN A 393 -10.84 -24.72 -53.73
N LEU A 394 -11.11 -25.00 -52.46
CA LEU A 394 -11.42 -26.34 -51.96
C LEU A 394 -12.70 -26.88 -52.62
N ARG A 395 -13.72 -26.03 -52.79
CA ARG A 395 -14.97 -26.39 -53.47
C ARG A 395 -14.72 -26.77 -54.94
N GLU A 396 -13.90 -26.01 -55.64
CA GLU A 396 -13.52 -26.29 -57.04
C GLU A 396 -12.74 -27.61 -57.17
N LEU A 397 -11.75 -27.85 -56.31
CA LEU A 397 -10.97 -29.10 -56.26
C LEU A 397 -11.83 -30.33 -55.92
N SER A 398 -12.85 -30.15 -55.08
CA SER A 398 -13.74 -31.25 -54.69
C SER A 398 -14.72 -31.68 -55.78
N THR A 399 -15.06 -30.77 -56.70
CA THR A 399 -16.18 -30.95 -57.65
C THR A 399 -15.78 -31.09 -59.12
N THR A 400 -14.54 -30.75 -59.49
CA THR A 400 -14.06 -30.77 -60.88
C THR A 400 -12.87 -31.71 -61.10
N ASP A 401 -12.68 -32.19 -62.34
CA ASP A 401 -11.53 -32.99 -62.76
C ASP A 401 -10.32 -32.09 -63.04
N GLY A 402 -9.14 -32.50 -62.55
CA GLY A 402 -7.91 -31.72 -62.60
C GLY A 402 -7.43 -31.41 -64.02
N LEU A 403 -7.59 -32.36 -64.95
CA LEU A 403 -7.11 -32.28 -66.33
C LEU A 403 -8.13 -31.60 -67.26
N THR A 404 -9.37 -32.10 -67.25
CA THR A 404 -10.40 -31.71 -68.24
C THR A 404 -11.26 -30.54 -67.80
N LYS A 405 -11.23 -30.17 -66.50
CA LYS A 405 -12.09 -29.15 -65.87
C LYS A 405 -13.60 -29.42 -66.00
N LEU A 406 -13.99 -30.62 -66.41
CA LEU A 406 -15.37 -31.10 -66.31
C LEU A 406 -15.69 -31.46 -64.86
N ILE A 407 -16.94 -31.82 -64.60
CA ILE A 407 -17.34 -32.40 -63.31
C ILE A 407 -16.52 -33.67 -63.07
N ASN A 408 -16.09 -33.92 -61.83
CA ASN A 408 -15.43 -35.18 -61.48
C ASN A 408 -16.45 -36.27 -61.14
N ARG A 409 -15.99 -37.52 -61.13
CA ARG A 409 -16.84 -38.69 -60.82
C ARG A 409 -17.64 -38.54 -59.53
N ARG A 410 -17.02 -38.06 -58.44
CA ARG A 410 -17.68 -37.92 -57.14
C ARG A 410 -18.91 -37.03 -57.23
N ARG A 411 -18.76 -35.84 -57.82
CA ARG A 411 -19.87 -34.90 -58.00
C ARG A 411 -20.91 -35.41 -59.00
N MET A 412 -20.48 -36.18 -60.00
CA MET A 412 -21.38 -36.81 -60.96
C MET A 412 -22.28 -37.87 -60.32
N ASP A 413 -21.73 -38.72 -59.46
CA ASP A 413 -22.50 -39.75 -58.74
C ASP A 413 -23.60 -39.13 -57.85
N GLU A 414 -23.29 -38.01 -57.18
CA GLU A 414 -24.27 -37.22 -56.41
C GLU A 414 -25.39 -36.66 -57.30
N LEU A 415 -25.02 -36.03 -58.42
CA LEU A 415 -25.98 -35.44 -59.36
C LEU A 415 -26.89 -36.50 -60.01
N LEU A 416 -26.36 -37.69 -60.31
CA LEU A 416 -27.14 -38.78 -60.87
C LEU A 416 -28.20 -39.27 -59.88
N ASP A 417 -27.84 -39.42 -58.61
CA ASP A 417 -28.79 -39.81 -57.57
C ASP A 417 -29.89 -38.74 -57.38
N GLU A 418 -29.53 -37.47 -57.38
CA GLU A 418 -30.48 -36.34 -57.29
C GLU A 418 -31.45 -36.29 -58.49
N GLU A 419 -30.92 -36.31 -59.73
CA GLU A 419 -31.72 -36.20 -60.94
C GLU A 419 -32.55 -37.45 -61.21
N LEU A 420 -32.07 -38.65 -60.86
CA LEU A 420 -32.87 -39.88 -60.99
C LEU A 420 -34.03 -39.89 -59.99
N LYS A 421 -33.81 -39.50 -58.73
CA LYS A 421 -34.89 -39.33 -57.74
C LYS A 421 -35.93 -38.32 -58.22
N ARG A 422 -35.47 -37.21 -58.81
CA ARG A 422 -36.33 -36.19 -59.40
C ARG A 422 -37.14 -36.76 -60.58
N ALA A 423 -36.50 -37.48 -61.49
CA ALA A 423 -37.15 -38.07 -62.65
C ALA A 423 -38.23 -39.09 -62.27
N VAL A 424 -37.92 -39.99 -61.32
CA VAL A 424 -38.88 -40.97 -60.79
C VAL A 424 -40.06 -40.30 -60.10
N ARG A 425 -39.80 -39.27 -59.29
CA ARG A 425 -40.85 -38.57 -58.52
C ARG A 425 -41.84 -37.81 -59.42
N TYR A 426 -41.33 -37.17 -60.47
CA TYR A 426 -42.12 -36.28 -61.33
C TYR A 426 -42.51 -36.93 -62.66
N GLY A 427 -42.14 -38.19 -62.90
CA GLY A 427 -42.40 -38.89 -64.16
C GLY A 427 -41.68 -38.25 -65.36
N LEU A 428 -40.48 -37.72 -65.14
CA LEU A 428 -39.68 -37.07 -66.18
C LEU A 428 -38.73 -38.08 -66.84
N ASN A 429 -38.33 -37.80 -68.08
CA ASN A 429 -37.33 -38.59 -68.77
C ASN A 429 -35.92 -38.23 -68.27
N LEU A 430 -35.05 -39.22 -68.10
CA LEU A 430 -33.65 -39.02 -67.77
C LEU A 430 -32.83 -40.01 -68.58
N SER A 431 -31.79 -39.52 -69.26
CA SER A 431 -30.86 -40.39 -69.99
C SER A 431 -29.45 -40.15 -69.51
N ILE A 432 -28.64 -41.21 -69.53
CA ILE A 432 -27.21 -41.13 -69.29
C ILE A 432 -26.44 -41.66 -70.49
N LEU A 433 -25.27 -41.09 -70.71
CA LEU A 433 -24.30 -41.52 -71.70
C LEU A 433 -23.03 -41.93 -70.98
N LEU A 434 -22.52 -43.13 -71.25
CA LEU A 434 -21.16 -43.53 -70.89
C LEU A 434 -20.35 -43.64 -72.16
N LEU A 435 -19.23 -42.93 -72.21
CA LEU A 435 -18.40 -42.76 -73.40
C LEU A 435 -16.98 -43.21 -73.09
N ASP A 436 -16.31 -43.80 -74.08
CA ASP A 436 -14.91 -44.19 -73.99
C ASP A 436 -14.18 -43.89 -75.30
N VAL A 437 -12.95 -43.40 -75.19
CA VAL A 437 -12.10 -43.11 -76.34
C VAL A 437 -11.52 -44.40 -76.90
N ASP A 438 -11.90 -44.72 -78.14
CA ASP A 438 -11.55 -45.98 -78.77
C ASP A 438 -10.03 -46.14 -78.92
N HIS A 439 -9.52 -47.29 -78.48
CA HIS A 439 -8.11 -47.64 -78.56
C HIS A 439 -7.15 -46.66 -77.84
N PHE A 440 -7.62 -45.90 -76.85
CA PHE A 440 -6.82 -44.87 -76.18
C PHE A 440 -5.54 -45.41 -75.52
N LYS A 441 -5.57 -46.61 -74.92
CA LYS A 441 -4.35 -47.26 -74.45
C LYS A 441 -3.30 -47.43 -75.55
N LYS A 442 -3.68 -47.96 -76.72
CA LYS A 442 -2.79 -48.15 -77.87
C LYS A 442 -2.31 -46.80 -78.43
N PHE A 443 -3.17 -45.78 -78.38
CA PHE A 443 -2.83 -44.42 -78.75
C PHE A 443 -1.73 -43.85 -77.83
N ASN A 444 -1.89 -43.96 -76.51
CA ASN A 444 -0.88 -43.54 -75.53
C ASN A 444 0.43 -44.32 -75.68
N ASP A 445 0.35 -45.63 -75.93
CA ASP A 445 1.54 -46.47 -76.18
C ASP A 445 2.31 -46.02 -77.45
N THR A 446 1.63 -45.37 -78.41
CA THR A 446 2.22 -44.92 -79.68
C THR A 446 2.72 -43.48 -79.63
N TYR A 447 1.95 -42.57 -79.00
CA TYR A 447 2.17 -41.12 -79.06
C TYR A 447 2.55 -40.49 -77.71
N GLY A 448 2.58 -41.28 -76.63
CA GLY A 448 2.88 -40.81 -75.28
C GLY A 448 1.67 -40.24 -74.53
N HIS A 449 1.77 -40.23 -73.19
CA HIS A 449 0.68 -39.78 -72.32
C HIS A 449 0.34 -38.30 -72.47
N GLU A 450 1.31 -37.42 -72.76
CA GLU A 450 1.04 -35.99 -72.97
C GLU A 450 0.11 -35.76 -74.16
N GLN A 451 0.32 -36.49 -75.26
CA GLN A 451 -0.56 -36.42 -76.43
C GLN A 451 -1.95 -37.00 -76.13
N GLY A 452 -2.03 -38.05 -75.30
CA GLY A 452 -3.29 -38.57 -74.77
C GLY A 452 -4.07 -37.53 -73.97
N ASP A 453 -3.39 -36.81 -73.10
CA ASP A 453 -3.98 -35.74 -72.29
C ASP A 453 -4.53 -34.60 -73.17
N HIS A 454 -3.82 -34.23 -74.24
CA HIS A 454 -4.32 -33.25 -75.22
C HIS A 454 -5.63 -33.70 -75.87
N VAL A 455 -5.72 -34.98 -76.25
CA VAL A 455 -6.96 -35.55 -76.80
C VAL A 455 -8.10 -35.49 -75.80
N LEU A 456 -7.85 -35.85 -74.53
CA LEU A 456 -8.87 -35.79 -73.48
C LEU A 456 -9.33 -34.36 -73.19
N ILE A 457 -8.41 -33.38 -73.18
CA ILE A 457 -8.74 -31.95 -73.02
C ILE A 457 -9.57 -31.46 -74.21
N ALA A 458 -9.19 -31.82 -75.44
CA ALA A 458 -9.92 -31.41 -76.64
C ALA A 458 -11.33 -32.02 -76.72
N LEU A 459 -11.47 -33.28 -76.29
CA LEU A 459 -12.77 -33.95 -76.15
C LEU A 459 -13.63 -33.28 -75.07
N ALA A 460 -13.05 -32.98 -73.91
CA ALA A 460 -13.75 -32.28 -72.84
C ALA A 460 -14.23 -30.89 -73.25
N ALA A 461 -13.41 -30.13 -73.99
CA ALA A 461 -13.79 -28.83 -74.54
C ALA A 461 -14.94 -28.96 -75.56
N GLU A 462 -14.90 -30.00 -76.42
CA GLU A 462 -15.99 -30.30 -77.35
C GLU A 462 -17.29 -30.57 -76.59
N MET A 463 -17.25 -31.48 -75.61
CA MET A 463 -18.40 -31.81 -74.76
C MET A 463 -18.97 -30.58 -74.05
N LYS A 464 -18.11 -29.73 -73.47
CA LYS A 464 -18.53 -28.51 -72.78
C LYS A 464 -19.23 -27.50 -73.70
N SER A 465 -18.83 -27.44 -74.97
CA SER A 465 -19.46 -26.57 -75.97
C SER A 465 -20.72 -27.17 -76.61
N TYR A 466 -20.81 -28.50 -76.65
CA TYR A 466 -21.89 -29.25 -77.29
C TYR A 466 -23.12 -29.39 -76.40
N PHE A 467 -22.91 -29.71 -75.12
CA PHE A 467 -23.97 -29.95 -74.15
C PHE A 467 -24.54 -28.65 -73.58
N ARG A 468 -25.82 -28.67 -73.21
CA ARG A 468 -26.53 -27.49 -72.66
C ARG A 468 -26.13 -27.25 -71.21
N ASN A 469 -26.44 -26.05 -70.69
CA ASN A 469 -26.19 -25.74 -69.27
C ASN A 469 -26.91 -26.65 -68.26
N ILE A 470 -27.93 -27.39 -68.71
CA ILE A 470 -28.70 -28.34 -67.89
C ILE A 470 -28.20 -29.78 -68.04
N ASP A 471 -27.32 -30.03 -69.00
CA ASP A 471 -26.68 -31.32 -69.21
C ASP A 471 -25.37 -31.31 -68.42
N TYR A 472 -25.02 -32.45 -67.82
CA TYR A 472 -23.85 -32.52 -66.95
C TYR A 472 -22.78 -33.40 -67.59
N PRO A 473 -21.76 -32.85 -68.29
CA PRO A 473 -20.61 -33.63 -68.74
C PRO A 473 -19.56 -33.81 -67.64
N CYS A 474 -19.03 -35.01 -67.51
CA CYS A 474 -18.05 -35.43 -66.50
C CYS A 474 -16.95 -36.28 -67.13
N ARG A 475 -15.73 -36.20 -66.60
CA ARG A 475 -14.72 -37.24 -66.80
C ARG A 475 -14.87 -38.28 -65.69
N TYR A 476 -15.30 -39.48 -66.06
CA TYR A 476 -15.64 -40.53 -65.11
C TYR A 476 -14.39 -41.27 -64.58
N GLY A 477 -13.36 -41.41 -65.43
CA GLY A 477 -12.05 -41.92 -65.03
C GLY A 477 -11.21 -42.32 -66.24
N GLY A 478 -9.89 -42.06 -66.21
CA GLY A 478 -9.01 -42.42 -67.33
C GLY A 478 -9.46 -41.79 -68.65
N GLU A 479 -9.88 -42.63 -69.60
CA GLU A 479 -10.40 -42.28 -70.93
C GLU A 479 -11.94 -42.28 -71.02
N GLU A 480 -12.62 -42.51 -69.90
CA GLU A 480 -14.08 -42.62 -69.81
C GLU A 480 -14.73 -41.29 -69.43
N PHE A 481 -15.80 -40.94 -70.15
CA PHE A 481 -16.64 -39.78 -69.89
C PHE A 481 -18.07 -40.20 -69.59
N PHE A 482 -18.75 -39.39 -68.79
CA PHE A 482 -20.14 -39.63 -68.40
C PHE A 482 -20.95 -38.36 -68.63
N VAL A 483 -22.17 -38.50 -69.13
CA VAL A 483 -23.09 -37.37 -69.29
C VAL A 483 -24.46 -37.71 -68.73
N ILE A 484 -25.02 -36.82 -67.93
CA ILE A 484 -26.43 -36.85 -67.56
C ILE A 484 -27.19 -35.88 -68.46
N LEU A 485 -28.28 -36.35 -69.05
CA LEU A 485 -29.20 -35.59 -69.89
C LEU A 485 -30.59 -35.54 -69.24
N PRO A 486 -30.86 -34.56 -68.36
CA PRO A 486 -32.18 -34.39 -67.76
C PRO A 486 -33.25 -34.10 -68.83
N ASN A 487 -34.47 -34.57 -68.62
CA ASN A 487 -35.63 -34.39 -69.50
C ASN A 487 -35.40 -34.86 -70.95
N THR A 488 -34.55 -35.87 -71.15
CA THR A 488 -34.24 -36.43 -72.46
C THR A 488 -34.62 -37.91 -72.49
N ASP A 489 -35.44 -38.31 -73.46
CA ASP A 489 -35.86 -39.69 -73.70
C ASP A 489 -34.78 -40.50 -74.44
N ALA A 490 -35.01 -41.81 -74.61
CA ALA A 490 -34.08 -42.72 -75.27
C ALA A 490 -33.72 -42.28 -76.71
N ASP A 491 -34.73 -41.95 -77.52
CA ASP A 491 -34.52 -41.50 -78.90
C ASP A 491 -33.74 -40.19 -78.97
N GLY A 492 -34.03 -39.24 -78.08
CA GLY A 492 -33.31 -37.99 -77.95
C GLY A 492 -31.86 -38.21 -77.56
N ALA A 493 -31.62 -39.08 -76.56
CA ALA A 493 -30.29 -39.40 -76.07
C ALA A 493 -29.43 -40.08 -77.13
N ILE A 494 -29.98 -41.03 -77.90
CA ILE A 494 -29.28 -41.70 -79.00
C ILE A 494 -28.89 -40.68 -80.07
N LYS A 495 -29.80 -39.78 -80.46
CA LYS A 495 -29.51 -38.72 -81.44
C LYS A 495 -28.47 -37.71 -80.95
N VAL A 496 -28.45 -37.42 -79.66
CA VAL A 496 -27.45 -36.52 -79.04
C VAL A 496 -26.10 -37.22 -78.98
N ALA A 497 -26.06 -38.49 -78.60
CA ALA A 497 -24.85 -39.31 -78.55
C ALA A 497 -24.23 -39.50 -79.94
N ASP A 498 -25.04 -39.83 -80.95
CA ASP A 498 -24.53 -40.13 -82.29
C ASP A 498 -23.96 -38.89 -82.98
N ARG A 499 -24.60 -37.72 -82.79
CA ARG A 499 -24.06 -36.44 -83.22
C ARG A 499 -22.74 -36.07 -82.54
N LEU A 500 -22.60 -36.36 -81.24
CA LEU A 500 -21.33 -36.16 -80.54
C LEU A 500 -20.25 -37.09 -81.11
N ARG A 501 -20.58 -38.36 -81.33
CA ARG A 501 -19.67 -39.35 -81.94
C ARG A 501 -19.18 -38.90 -83.31
N GLU A 502 -20.07 -38.45 -84.20
CA GLU A 502 -19.71 -37.95 -85.53
C GLU A 502 -18.77 -36.74 -85.43
N ARG A 503 -19.11 -35.76 -84.59
CA ARG A 503 -18.25 -34.58 -84.37
C ARG A 503 -16.86 -34.95 -83.88
N VAL A 504 -16.76 -35.89 -82.96
CA VAL A 504 -15.46 -36.34 -82.45
C VAL A 504 -14.67 -37.09 -83.52
N ALA A 505 -15.33 -37.94 -84.32
CA ALA A 505 -14.68 -38.67 -85.42
C ALA A 505 -14.19 -37.77 -86.57
N GLU A 506 -14.85 -36.63 -86.79
CA GLU A 506 -14.45 -35.63 -87.78
C GLU A 506 -13.36 -34.67 -87.28
N LYS A 507 -13.23 -34.52 -85.97
CA LYS A 507 -12.29 -33.59 -85.34
C LYS A 507 -10.89 -34.17 -85.30
N GLU A 508 -9.94 -33.39 -85.80
CA GLU A 508 -8.52 -33.71 -85.74
C GLU A 508 -7.87 -32.92 -84.62
N VAL A 509 -7.18 -33.60 -83.71
CA VAL A 509 -6.43 -33.01 -82.60
C VAL A 509 -4.96 -33.26 -82.88
N ASP A 510 -4.20 -32.19 -83.12
CA ASP A 510 -2.76 -32.24 -83.41
C ASP A 510 -2.39 -33.20 -84.58
N GLY A 511 -3.23 -33.30 -85.61
CA GLY A 511 -2.99 -34.17 -86.76
C GLY A 511 -3.52 -35.61 -86.61
N LEU A 512 -4.14 -35.93 -85.47
CA LEU A 512 -4.59 -37.27 -85.11
C LEU A 512 -6.11 -37.31 -84.96
N ARG A 513 -6.71 -38.43 -85.41
CA ARG A 513 -8.15 -38.67 -85.29
C ARG A 513 -8.41 -39.75 -84.26
N VAL A 514 -9.40 -39.50 -83.41
CA VAL A 514 -9.90 -40.45 -82.42
C VAL A 514 -11.38 -40.67 -82.63
N THR A 515 -11.84 -41.86 -82.29
CA THR A 515 -13.27 -42.18 -82.28
C THR A 515 -13.70 -42.50 -80.86
N ILE A 516 -15.00 -42.39 -80.61
CA ILE A 516 -15.57 -42.71 -79.31
C ILE A 516 -16.66 -43.76 -79.48
N SER A 517 -16.75 -44.68 -78.54
CA SER A 517 -17.89 -45.57 -78.38
C SER A 517 -18.77 -45.04 -77.26
N ILE A 518 -20.09 -45.15 -77.40
CA ILE A 518 -21.06 -44.60 -76.44
C ILE A 518 -22.12 -45.64 -76.11
N GLY A 519 -22.30 -45.91 -74.82
CA GLY A 519 -23.43 -46.64 -74.26
C GLY A 519 -24.49 -45.67 -73.72
N VAL A 520 -25.75 -45.92 -74.05
CA VAL A 520 -26.89 -45.07 -73.64
C VAL A 520 -27.84 -45.88 -72.78
N ALA A 521 -28.28 -45.31 -71.65
CA ALA A 521 -29.34 -45.89 -70.83
C ALA A 521 -30.35 -44.79 -70.44
N SER A 522 -31.64 -45.10 -70.47
CA SER A 522 -32.70 -44.11 -70.28
C SER A 522 -33.80 -44.62 -69.34
N TYR A 523 -34.28 -43.73 -68.48
CA TYR A 523 -35.48 -43.87 -67.67
C TYR A 523 -36.60 -43.02 -68.28
N PRO A 524 -37.86 -43.51 -68.34
CA PRO A 524 -38.38 -44.76 -67.76
C PRO A 524 -38.25 -46.01 -68.65
N ASP A 525 -37.69 -45.90 -69.84
CA ASP A 525 -37.66 -46.98 -70.85
C ASP A 525 -37.11 -48.31 -70.29
N LEU A 526 -36.00 -48.28 -69.54
CA LEU A 526 -35.43 -49.47 -68.89
C LEU A 526 -36.05 -49.83 -67.53
N SER A 527 -37.00 -49.02 -67.04
CA SER A 527 -37.61 -49.16 -65.70
C SER A 527 -36.59 -49.23 -64.54
N ILE A 528 -35.39 -48.66 -64.71
CA ILE A 528 -34.33 -48.66 -63.71
C ILE A 528 -34.49 -47.45 -62.77
N THR A 529 -34.66 -47.72 -61.47
CA THR A 529 -34.87 -46.67 -60.45
C THR A 529 -33.67 -46.46 -59.51
N ARG A 530 -32.55 -47.13 -59.78
CA ARG A 530 -31.31 -47.01 -58.98
C ARG A 530 -30.14 -46.52 -59.83
N PRO A 531 -29.33 -45.55 -59.35
CA PRO A 531 -28.18 -45.03 -60.10
C PRO A 531 -27.18 -46.11 -60.52
N ASP A 532 -26.82 -47.02 -59.62
CA ASP A 532 -25.85 -48.10 -59.87
C ASP A 532 -26.31 -49.06 -61.00
N ALA A 533 -27.60 -49.36 -61.05
CA ALA A 533 -28.18 -50.16 -62.12
C ALA A 533 -28.22 -49.41 -63.45
N MET A 534 -28.45 -48.10 -63.44
CA MET A 534 -28.50 -47.29 -64.66
C MET A 534 -27.10 -47.19 -65.28
N VAL A 535 -26.08 -46.91 -64.46
CA VAL A 535 -24.67 -46.90 -64.89
C VAL A 535 -24.26 -48.26 -65.47
N ARG A 536 -24.59 -49.38 -64.81
CA ARG A 536 -24.30 -50.73 -65.33
C ARG A 536 -24.95 -51.02 -66.68
N ALA A 537 -26.17 -50.53 -66.91
CA ALA A 537 -26.85 -50.70 -68.19
C ALA A 537 -26.13 -49.92 -69.30
N ALA A 538 -25.74 -48.67 -69.04
CA ALA A 538 -24.96 -47.88 -69.98
C ALA A 538 -23.57 -48.49 -70.25
N ASP A 539 -22.91 -49.02 -69.21
CA ASP A 539 -21.63 -49.72 -69.33
C ASP A 539 -21.71 -50.99 -70.18
N SER A 540 -22.75 -51.81 -69.96
CA SER A 540 -23.02 -52.99 -70.78
C SER A 540 -23.24 -52.62 -72.25
N ALA A 541 -23.97 -51.54 -72.52
CA ALA A 541 -24.17 -51.03 -73.87
C ALA A 541 -22.87 -50.51 -74.49
N LEU A 542 -22.03 -49.80 -73.72
CA LEU A 542 -20.72 -49.34 -74.17
C LEU A 542 -19.79 -50.51 -74.49
N TYR A 543 -19.81 -51.58 -73.69
CA TYR A 543 -19.06 -52.80 -73.95
C TYR A 543 -19.48 -53.44 -75.28
N VAL A 544 -20.80 -53.55 -75.54
CA VAL A 544 -21.33 -54.03 -76.81
C VAL A 544 -20.90 -53.12 -77.98
N ALA A 545 -20.88 -51.79 -77.79
CA ALA A 545 -20.38 -50.86 -78.80
C ALA A 545 -18.91 -51.15 -79.16
N LYS A 546 -18.08 -51.43 -78.15
CA LYS A 546 -16.66 -51.78 -78.33
C LYS A 546 -16.45 -53.12 -79.03
N GLU A 547 -17.24 -54.14 -78.73
CA GLU A 547 -17.15 -55.46 -79.40
C GLU A 547 -17.64 -55.42 -80.84
N GLN A 548 -18.69 -54.64 -81.13
CA GLN A 548 -19.28 -54.56 -82.46
C GLN A 548 -18.47 -53.70 -83.44
N GLY A 549 -17.20 -53.40 -83.16
CA GLY A 549 -16.32 -52.67 -84.07
C GLY A 549 -16.10 -51.19 -83.72
N ARG A 550 -16.48 -50.75 -82.52
CA ARG A 550 -16.23 -49.39 -82.00
C ARG A 550 -16.86 -48.27 -82.85
N ASN A 551 -16.58 -47.01 -82.52
CA ASN A 551 -17.11 -45.83 -83.19
C ASN A 551 -18.63 -45.91 -83.43
N LYS A 552 -19.38 -46.20 -82.37
CA LYS A 552 -20.84 -46.33 -82.46
C LYS A 552 -21.54 -46.04 -81.13
N VAL A 553 -22.84 -45.79 -81.26
CA VAL A 553 -23.76 -45.65 -80.14
C VAL A 553 -24.57 -46.93 -80.01
N VAL A 554 -24.60 -47.51 -78.82
CA VAL A 554 -25.47 -48.64 -78.50
C VAL A 554 -26.40 -48.22 -77.37
N TYR A 555 -27.69 -48.41 -77.57
CA TYR A 555 -28.68 -48.26 -76.52
C TYR A 555 -28.73 -49.55 -75.69
N ALA A 556 -28.82 -49.41 -74.37
CA ALA A 556 -29.13 -50.51 -73.48
C ALA A 556 -30.59 -50.92 -73.72
N SER A 557 -30.86 -51.70 -74.76
CA SER A 557 -32.07 -52.51 -74.84
C SER A 557 -31.97 -53.63 -73.81
N GLU A 558 -33.07 -54.32 -73.46
CA GLU A 558 -33.05 -55.55 -72.64
C GLU A 558 -32.21 -56.67 -73.30
N ALA A 559 -30.89 -56.51 -73.32
CA ALA A 559 -29.91 -57.49 -73.70
C ALA A 559 -29.64 -58.32 -72.45
N LYS A 560 -30.18 -59.53 -72.46
CA LYS A 560 -29.91 -60.65 -71.55
C LYS A 560 -28.65 -60.44 -70.71
N GLN A 561 -28.85 -60.38 -69.39
CA GLN A 561 -27.81 -60.64 -68.39
C GLN A 561 -26.96 -61.82 -68.86
N THR A 562 -25.74 -61.55 -69.29
CA THR A 562 -24.72 -62.59 -69.42
C THR A 562 -23.98 -62.59 -68.08
N PRO A 563 -23.99 -63.70 -67.32
CA PRO A 563 -23.37 -63.73 -66.02
C PRO A 563 -21.85 -63.81 -66.17
N HIS A 564 -21.14 -62.90 -65.52
CA HIS A 564 -19.74 -63.10 -65.14
C HIS A 564 -19.57 -62.91 -63.64
#